data_AF-A0AAD6T2X8-F1
#
_entry.id   AF-A0AAD6T2X8-F1
#
_cell.length_a   1.000
_cell.length_b   1.000
_cell.length_c   1.000
_cell.angle_alpha   90.00
_cell.angle_beta   90.00
_cell.angle_gamma   90.00
#
_symmetry.space_group_name_H-M   'P 1'
#
loop_
_entity.id
_entity.type
_entity.pdbx_description
1 polymer ?
#
loop_
_entity_poly.entity_id
_entity_poly.type
_entity_poly.pdbx_seq_one_letter_code
_entity_poly.pdbx_strand_id
1 'polypeptide(L)'
;MDTSEDATAGMRTTAGVIQMTNGQQYTAPPTGGFPRPECVESPLRNTTDRNRADWGAEKGPKGFVRVYRANSSTPPESSSAPPTAREELEERLPAPWNFLVTDIAADALKKLTDQGWWSTPTITFYVFGPDIPLPRYIMTLQNLCTGADHEACKFVARIVTDKLKSLKEASEFLIKHSAAGDKDAESALDTIEAKPLEIALPGGESDLVWNIYFTPPKSIDFFRLLEWTSSARKLTYDTARHGTGVPRVGRDQLFCIGCKGYDHPTGLCPLPRLVGWFGAPLQSVSADDKTLSKADERNERNDNKKSKGGKGPRTGGNGHRSGNRNSRRRN
;
A
#
# COMPACT_ATOMS: atom_id res chain seq x y z
N MET A 1 27.29 4.44 -26.36
CA MET A 1 25.98 3.79 -26.57
C MET A 1 26.28 2.33 -26.77
N ASP A 2 26.11 1.54 -25.71
CA ASP A 2 26.48 0.13 -25.68
C ASP A 2 25.28 -0.71 -26.14
N THR A 3 25.37 -1.28 -27.33
CA THR A 3 24.39 -2.24 -27.84
C THR A 3 24.95 -3.63 -27.58
N SER A 4 24.57 -4.27 -26.47
CA SER A 4 24.86 -5.69 -26.27
C SER A 4 23.86 -6.53 -27.06
N GLU A 5 24.31 -7.15 -28.16
CA GLU A 5 23.54 -8.16 -28.88
C GLU A 5 23.66 -9.50 -28.14
N ASP A 6 22.66 -9.83 -27.32
CA ASP A 6 22.54 -11.17 -26.75
C ASP A 6 21.73 -12.04 -27.73
N ALA A 7 22.36 -13.11 -28.22
CA ALA A 7 21.94 -13.89 -29.38
C ALA A 7 20.79 -14.86 -29.08
N THR A 8 19.67 -14.36 -28.55
CA THR A 8 18.37 -15.03 -28.68
C THR A 8 17.66 -14.43 -29.89
N ALA A 9 17.71 -15.17 -31.00
CA ALA A 9 17.27 -14.74 -32.34
C ALA A 9 15.93 -13.99 -32.31
N GLY A 10 15.97 -12.66 -32.47
CA GLY A 10 14.78 -11.82 -32.64
C GLY A 10 14.48 -10.79 -31.55
N MET A 11 15.37 -10.58 -30.58
CA MET A 11 15.20 -9.50 -29.58
C MET A 11 16.26 -8.42 -29.76
N ARG A 12 15.83 -7.14 -29.82
CA ARG A 12 16.73 -5.98 -29.79
C ARG A 12 16.44 -5.15 -28.56
N THR A 13 17.46 -4.93 -27.74
CA THR A 13 17.36 -4.02 -26.59
C THR A 13 17.89 -2.65 -26.98
N THR A 14 17.12 -1.59 -26.77
CA THR A 14 17.55 -0.21 -27.02
C THR A 14 16.92 0.70 -25.98
N ALA A 15 17.76 1.47 -25.27
CA ALA A 15 17.33 2.42 -24.23
C ALA A 15 16.36 1.80 -23.19
N GLY A 16 16.68 0.62 -22.67
CA GLY A 16 15.86 -0.07 -21.66
C GLY A 16 14.54 -0.64 -22.18
N VAL A 17 14.35 -0.74 -23.49
CA VAL A 17 13.17 -1.37 -24.12
C VAL A 17 13.62 -2.57 -24.94
N ILE A 18 12.94 -3.70 -24.75
CA ILE A 18 13.08 -4.90 -25.60
C ILE A 18 12.04 -4.82 -26.71
N GLN A 19 12.50 -4.88 -27.96
CA GLN A 19 11.68 -4.98 -29.15
C GLN A 19 11.67 -6.43 -29.65
N MET A 20 10.46 -6.95 -29.86
CA MET A 20 10.20 -8.28 -30.40
C MET A 20 10.02 -8.22 -31.93
N THR A 21 10.27 -9.33 -32.62
CA THR A 21 10.07 -9.45 -34.09
C THR A 21 8.65 -9.14 -34.56
N ASN A 22 7.65 -9.38 -33.71
CA ASN A 22 6.24 -9.08 -33.99
C ASN A 22 5.87 -7.59 -33.74
N GLY A 23 6.85 -6.73 -33.45
CA GLY A 23 6.65 -5.31 -33.16
C GLY A 23 6.25 -4.98 -31.73
N GLN A 24 6.02 -5.98 -30.87
CA GLN A 24 5.72 -5.75 -29.46
C GLN A 24 6.95 -5.20 -28.73
N GLN A 25 6.69 -4.36 -27.73
CA GLN A 25 7.72 -3.71 -26.92
C GLN A 25 7.40 -3.85 -25.43
N TYR A 26 8.42 -4.07 -24.63
CA TYR A 26 8.29 -4.03 -23.17
C TYR A 26 9.57 -3.54 -22.50
N THR A 27 9.44 -3.02 -21.29
CA THR A 27 10.58 -2.55 -20.48
C THR A 27 11.54 -3.70 -20.20
N ALA A 28 12.81 -3.48 -20.49
CA ALA A 28 13.89 -4.42 -20.19
C ALA A 28 14.06 -4.55 -18.66
N PRO A 29 14.34 -5.75 -18.14
CA PRO A 29 14.69 -5.91 -16.74
C PRO A 29 15.94 -5.08 -16.39
N PRO A 30 15.90 -4.27 -15.33
CA PRO A 30 17.09 -3.55 -14.88
C PRO A 30 18.13 -4.52 -14.30
N THR A 31 19.38 -4.07 -14.18
CA THR A 31 20.43 -4.84 -13.50
C THR A 31 20.02 -5.13 -12.05
N GLY A 32 19.98 -6.40 -11.67
CA GLY A 32 19.49 -6.85 -10.35
C GLY A 32 18.01 -7.20 -10.31
N GLY A 33 17.29 -7.09 -11.43
CA GLY A 33 15.87 -7.42 -11.52
C GLY A 33 14.96 -6.27 -11.07
N PHE A 34 13.68 -6.38 -11.39
CA PHE A 34 12.72 -5.35 -11.02
C PHE A 34 12.47 -5.29 -9.50
N PRO A 35 12.15 -4.10 -8.95
CA PRO A 35 11.72 -3.99 -7.57
C PRO A 35 10.42 -4.76 -7.37
N ARG A 36 10.41 -5.64 -6.36
CA ARG A 36 9.24 -6.45 -6.04
C ARG A 36 8.25 -5.62 -5.21
N PRO A 37 6.97 -5.56 -5.58
CA PRO A 37 6.00 -4.82 -4.79
C PRO A 37 5.71 -5.56 -3.48
N GLU A 38 5.85 -4.84 -2.35
CA GLU A 38 5.52 -5.34 -1.02
C GLU A 38 4.01 -5.30 -0.81
N CYS A 39 3.34 -6.31 -1.35
CA CYS A 39 1.90 -6.46 -1.31
C CYS A 39 1.48 -7.22 -0.06
N VAL A 40 0.76 -6.56 0.84
CA VAL A 40 0.21 -7.18 2.07
C VAL A 40 -1.27 -7.53 1.95
N GLU A 41 -1.80 -7.51 0.73
CA GLU A 41 -3.17 -7.95 0.44
C GLU A 41 -3.17 -9.30 -0.25
N SER A 42 -4.15 -10.12 0.12
CA SER A 42 -4.38 -11.41 -0.54
C SER A 42 -4.56 -11.21 -2.05
N PRO A 43 -3.81 -11.94 -2.89
CA PRO A 43 -4.07 -11.95 -4.32
C PRO A 43 -5.45 -12.54 -4.65
N LEU A 44 -6.08 -13.23 -3.69
CA LEU A 44 -7.43 -13.77 -3.77
C LEU A 44 -8.52 -12.80 -3.29
N ARG A 45 -8.18 -11.57 -2.88
CA ARG A 45 -9.16 -10.58 -2.33
C ARG A 45 -10.39 -10.41 -3.23
N ASN A 46 -10.21 -10.54 -4.54
CA ASN A 46 -11.26 -10.32 -5.54
C ASN A 46 -11.60 -11.59 -6.34
N THR A 47 -11.23 -12.77 -5.85
CA THR A 47 -11.65 -14.04 -6.44
C THR A 47 -12.85 -14.59 -5.69
N THR A 48 -13.83 -15.13 -6.42
CA THR A 48 -14.96 -15.84 -5.80
C THR A 48 -14.51 -17.22 -5.33
N ASP A 49 -15.22 -17.83 -4.37
CA ASP A 49 -14.95 -19.22 -3.95
C ASP A 49 -15.04 -20.19 -5.13
N ARG A 50 -15.98 -19.94 -6.04
CA ARG A 50 -16.11 -20.70 -7.29
C ARG A 50 -14.85 -20.59 -8.15
N ASN A 51 -14.35 -19.37 -8.42
CA ASN A 51 -13.13 -19.19 -9.21
C ASN A 51 -11.93 -19.86 -8.54
N ARG A 52 -11.85 -19.85 -7.20
CA ARG A 52 -10.82 -20.56 -6.45
C ARG A 52 -10.93 -22.07 -6.58
N ALA A 53 -12.15 -22.62 -6.49
CA ALA A 53 -12.40 -24.05 -6.62
C ALA A 53 -12.11 -24.54 -8.05
N ASP A 54 -12.61 -23.81 -9.05
CA ASP A 54 -12.38 -24.09 -10.48
C ASP A 54 -10.87 -24.03 -10.76
N TRP A 55 -10.19 -22.97 -10.33
CA TRP A 55 -8.73 -22.85 -10.47
C TRP A 55 -7.98 -23.96 -9.74
N GLY A 56 -8.48 -24.44 -8.60
CA GLY A 56 -7.92 -25.59 -7.89
C GLY A 56 -8.03 -26.90 -8.68
N ALA A 57 -9.16 -27.10 -9.37
CA ALA A 57 -9.45 -28.29 -10.15
C ALA A 57 -8.67 -28.37 -11.48
N GLU A 58 -8.32 -27.22 -12.06
CA GLU A 58 -7.56 -27.18 -13.31
C GLU A 58 -6.19 -27.86 -13.21
N LYS A 59 -5.78 -28.54 -14.29
CA LYS A 59 -4.48 -29.21 -14.37
C LYS A 59 -3.49 -28.33 -15.14
N GLY A 60 -2.21 -28.40 -14.75
CA GLY A 60 -1.13 -27.69 -15.45
C GLY A 60 -0.62 -26.46 -14.70
N PRO A 61 0.29 -25.70 -15.32
CA PRO A 61 0.93 -24.54 -14.70
C PRO A 61 -0.10 -23.43 -14.43
N LYS A 62 -0.01 -22.83 -13.24
CA LYS A 62 -0.93 -21.79 -12.76
C LYS A 62 -0.16 -20.58 -12.29
N GLY A 63 -0.70 -19.39 -12.52
CA GLY A 63 -0.09 -18.15 -12.05
C GLY A 63 -1.12 -17.08 -11.76
N PHE A 64 -0.63 -16.00 -11.16
CA PHE A 64 -1.40 -14.80 -10.93
C PHE A 64 -0.85 -13.67 -11.77
N VAL A 65 -1.75 -12.91 -12.39
CA VAL A 65 -1.41 -11.67 -13.09
C VAL A 65 -2.07 -10.52 -12.36
N ARG A 66 -1.25 -9.58 -11.88
CA ARG A 66 -1.74 -8.34 -11.28
C ARG A 66 -1.61 -7.18 -12.27
N VAL A 67 -2.72 -6.62 -12.71
CA VAL A 67 -2.75 -5.49 -13.66
C VAL A 67 -2.73 -4.17 -12.90
N TYR A 68 -1.82 -3.29 -13.28
CA TYR A 68 -1.59 -1.98 -12.66
C TYR A 68 -2.02 -0.82 -13.54
N ARG A 69 -1.93 -1.00 -14.86
CA ARG A 69 -2.38 -0.05 -15.87
C ARG A 69 -2.87 -0.83 -17.08
N ALA A 70 -4.04 -0.45 -17.58
CA ALA A 70 -4.50 -0.81 -18.91
C ALA A 70 -4.96 0.49 -19.60
N ASN A 71 -4.32 0.86 -20.70
CA ASN A 71 -4.80 1.96 -21.53
C ASN A 71 -5.97 1.43 -22.35
N SER A 72 -7.21 1.62 -21.89
CA SER A 72 -8.37 1.45 -22.78
C SER A 72 -8.36 2.60 -23.78
N SER A 73 -8.59 2.32 -25.06
CA SER A 73 -8.63 3.29 -26.14
C SER A 73 -9.80 4.27 -26.08
N THR A 74 -10.65 4.18 -25.05
CA THR A 74 -11.76 5.10 -24.77
C THR A 74 -11.65 5.63 -23.34
N PRO A 75 -11.46 6.95 -23.12
CA PRO A 75 -11.63 7.54 -21.82
C PRO A 75 -13.14 7.55 -21.47
N PRO A 76 -13.54 7.21 -20.24
CA PRO A 76 -14.91 7.47 -19.80
C PRO A 76 -15.09 8.99 -19.68
N GLU A 77 -16.01 9.54 -20.49
CA GLU A 77 -16.53 10.88 -20.27
C GLU A 77 -17.27 10.88 -18.93
N SER A 78 -16.73 11.53 -17.89
CA SER A 78 -17.57 12.03 -16.81
C SER A 78 -17.03 13.33 -16.23
N SER A 79 -17.90 14.34 -16.22
CA SER A 79 -17.75 15.58 -15.48
C SER A 79 -18.50 15.45 -14.15
N SER A 80 -17.88 15.82 -13.02
CA SER A 80 -18.52 16.53 -11.90
C SER A 80 -17.55 16.70 -10.71
N ALA A 81 -17.88 17.68 -9.85
CA ALA A 81 -17.21 18.27 -8.68
C ALA A 81 -16.18 17.44 -7.87
N PRO A 82 -15.22 18.08 -7.16
CA PRO A 82 -14.07 17.40 -6.56
C PRO A 82 -14.49 16.53 -5.34
N PRO A 83 -14.30 15.21 -5.38
CA PRO A 83 -14.51 14.32 -4.24
C PRO A 83 -13.24 14.17 -3.40
N THR A 84 -13.38 13.71 -2.16
CA THR A 84 -12.28 13.47 -1.21
C THR A 84 -11.36 12.31 -1.62
N ALA A 85 -10.04 12.50 -1.50
CA ALA A 85 -8.97 11.75 -2.17
C ALA A 85 -8.88 10.21 -1.99
N ARG A 86 -9.63 9.59 -1.08
CA ARG A 86 -9.58 8.13 -0.84
C ARG A 86 -10.77 7.37 -1.42
N GLU A 87 -11.97 7.95 -1.37
CA GLU A 87 -13.15 7.36 -2.01
C GLU A 87 -12.95 7.30 -3.53
N GLU A 88 -12.33 8.33 -4.13
CA GLU A 88 -11.86 8.29 -5.51
C GLU A 88 -10.86 7.16 -5.80
N LEU A 89 -10.03 6.73 -4.85
CA LEU A 89 -8.96 5.78 -5.18
C LEU A 89 -9.45 4.33 -5.27
N GLU A 90 -10.42 3.98 -4.42
CA GLU A 90 -11.13 2.70 -4.47
C GLU A 90 -12.17 2.69 -5.60
N GLU A 91 -12.82 3.84 -5.90
CA GLU A 91 -13.81 3.97 -6.99
C GLU A 91 -13.19 4.14 -8.40
N ARG A 92 -12.02 4.79 -8.56
CA ARG A 92 -11.40 5.04 -9.89
C ARG A 92 -10.62 3.86 -10.44
N LEU A 93 -10.27 2.88 -9.60
CA LEU A 93 -9.59 1.65 -10.03
C LEU A 93 -10.25 0.45 -9.35
N PRO A 94 -11.54 0.19 -9.64
CA PRO A 94 -12.24 -0.89 -8.99
C PRO A 94 -11.54 -2.20 -9.30
N ALA A 95 -11.33 -2.99 -8.26
CA ALA A 95 -11.01 -4.40 -8.35
C ALA A 95 -11.82 -5.10 -9.47
N PRO A 96 -11.26 -6.15 -10.12
CA PRO A 96 -10.11 -6.93 -9.67
C PRO A 96 -8.77 -6.48 -10.29
N TRP A 97 -7.76 -6.29 -9.43
CA TRP A 97 -6.37 -6.14 -9.89
C TRP A 97 -5.70 -7.49 -10.19
N ASN A 98 -6.18 -8.60 -9.62
CA ASN A 98 -5.56 -9.92 -9.76
C ASN A 98 -6.43 -10.84 -10.63
N PHE A 99 -5.80 -11.48 -11.61
CA PHE A 99 -6.39 -12.48 -12.48
C PHE A 99 -5.72 -13.83 -12.22
N LEU A 100 -6.54 -14.87 -12.12
CA LEU A 100 -6.08 -16.26 -12.11
C LEU A 100 -5.84 -16.68 -13.56
N VAL A 101 -4.67 -17.20 -13.87
CA VAL A 101 -4.37 -17.68 -15.23
C VAL A 101 -3.98 -19.15 -15.19
N THR A 102 -4.57 -19.91 -16.09
CA THR A 102 -4.36 -21.35 -16.32
C THR A 102 -3.88 -21.57 -17.75
N ASP A 103 -3.49 -22.81 -18.07
CA ASP A 103 -3.17 -23.26 -19.43
C ASP A 103 -2.01 -22.49 -20.11
N ILE A 104 -1.15 -21.85 -19.30
CA ILE A 104 0.11 -21.28 -19.79
C ILE A 104 1.15 -22.39 -19.87
N ALA A 105 1.89 -22.46 -20.97
CA ALA A 105 3.04 -23.35 -21.10
C ALA A 105 4.05 -23.13 -19.95
N ALA A 106 4.58 -24.19 -19.36
CA ALA A 106 5.43 -24.10 -18.17
C ALA A 106 6.63 -23.15 -18.34
N ASP A 107 7.29 -23.20 -19.50
CA ASP A 107 8.42 -22.33 -19.83
C ASP A 107 8.01 -20.86 -19.96
N ALA A 108 6.82 -20.61 -20.51
CA ALA A 108 6.27 -19.27 -20.63
C ALA A 108 5.92 -18.71 -19.25
N LEU A 109 5.27 -19.51 -18.39
CA LEU A 109 4.98 -19.10 -17.02
C LEU A 109 6.26 -18.81 -16.25
N LYS A 110 7.26 -19.70 -16.32
CA LYS A 110 8.55 -19.51 -15.66
C LYS A 110 9.21 -18.20 -16.11
N LYS A 111 9.23 -17.92 -17.42
CA LYS A 111 9.75 -16.66 -17.96
C LYS A 111 8.99 -15.44 -17.44
N LEU A 112 7.66 -15.51 -17.41
CA LEU A 112 6.82 -14.43 -16.91
C LEU A 112 7.10 -14.16 -15.42
N THR A 113 7.21 -15.20 -14.61
CA THR A 113 7.42 -15.11 -13.15
C THR A 113 8.84 -14.70 -12.79
N ASP A 114 9.86 -15.19 -13.50
CA ASP A 114 11.26 -14.84 -13.26
C ASP A 114 11.50 -13.34 -13.51
N GLN A 115 10.82 -12.78 -14.52
CA GLN A 115 10.88 -11.34 -14.80
C GLN A 115 10.03 -10.51 -13.82
N GLY A 116 8.86 -11.02 -13.42
CA GLY A 116 7.92 -10.33 -12.55
C GLY A 116 7.16 -9.22 -13.27
N TRP A 117 7.79 -8.08 -13.54
CA TRP A 117 7.14 -6.93 -14.18
C TRP A 117 7.17 -6.99 -15.70
N TRP A 118 6.02 -6.68 -16.28
CA TRP A 118 5.82 -6.53 -17.71
C TRP A 118 5.12 -5.21 -17.96
N SER A 119 5.86 -4.24 -18.49
CA SER A 119 5.32 -2.93 -18.86
C SER A 119 5.45 -2.76 -20.36
N THR A 120 4.31 -2.63 -21.03
CA THR A 120 4.18 -2.37 -22.47
C THR A 120 3.46 -1.03 -22.66
N PRO A 121 3.43 -0.46 -23.88
CA PRO A 121 2.66 0.75 -24.16
C PRO A 121 1.16 0.65 -23.81
N THR A 122 0.59 -0.56 -23.78
CA THR A 122 -0.85 -0.78 -23.57
C THR A 122 -1.19 -1.28 -22.18
N ILE A 123 -0.34 -2.13 -21.58
CA ILE A 123 -0.62 -2.77 -20.30
C ILE A 123 0.64 -2.84 -19.45
N THR A 124 0.49 -2.60 -18.15
CA THR A 124 1.52 -2.89 -17.15
C THR A 124 0.97 -3.86 -16.12
N PHE A 125 1.65 -4.98 -15.95
CA PHE A 125 1.25 -6.02 -15.01
C PHE A 125 2.46 -6.66 -14.33
N TYR A 126 2.21 -7.32 -13.21
CA TYR A 126 3.18 -8.13 -12.48
C TYR A 126 2.69 -9.58 -12.44
N VAL A 127 3.56 -10.54 -12.74
CA VAL A 127 3.24 -11.96 -12.69
C VAL A 127 3.95 -12.59 -11.50
N PHE A 128 3.23 -13.38 -10.73
CA PHE A 128 3.81 -14.26 -9.71
C PHE A 128 3.30 -15.68 -9.89
N GLY A 129 4.14 -16.63 -9.49
CA GLY A 129 3.87 -18.05 -9.62
C GLY A 129 2.71 -18.51 -8.74
N PRO A 130 2.41 -19.82 -8.76
CA PRO A 130 1.35 -20.38 -7.92
C PRO A 130 1.68 -20.22 -6.43
N ASP A 131 2.97 -20.26 -6.10
CA ASP A 131 3.48 -19.94 -4.77
C ASP A 131 3.51 -18.43 -4.59
N ILE A 132 2.48 -17.91 -3.91
CA ILE A 132 2.36 -16.48 -3.61
C ILE A 132 3.58 -16.08 -2.79
N PRO A 133 4.41 -15.17 -3.32
CA PRO A 133 5.68 -14.94 -2.68
C PRO A 133 5.44 -14.10 -1.43
N LEU A 134 6.00 -14.52 -0.29
CA LEU A 134 5.73 -13.91 1.00
C LEU A 134 6.27 -12.47 1.06
N PRO A 135 5.47 -11.47 1.49
CA PRO A 135 5.94 -10.11 1.68
C PRO A 135 6.95 -10.05 2.84
N ARG A 136 7.95 -9.19 2.70
CA ARG A 136 8.91 -8.92 3.78
C ARG A 136 8.46 -7.75 4.63
N TYR A 137 7.73 -6.80 4.05
CA TYR A 137 7.24 -5.62 4.76
C TYR A 137 6.21 -6.00 5.83
N ILE A 138 6.49 -5.59 7.08
CA ILE A 138 5.58 -5.77 8.22
C ILE A 138 4.73 -4.52 8.39
N MET A 139 5.34 -3.35 8.54
CA MET A 139 4.65 -2.09 8.87
C MET A 139 5.56 -0.88 8.66
N THR A 140 4.97 0.31 8.69
CA THR A 140 5.68 1.58 8.78
C THR A 140 5.43 2.18 10.16
N LEU A 141 6.47 2.45 10.95
CA LEU A 141 6.37 3.14 12.24
C LEU A 141 6.53 4.65 12.06
N GLN A 142 5.76 5.41 12.82
CA GLN A 142 5.90 6.86 12.98
C GLN A 142 6.15 7.23 14.45
N ASN A 143 6.42 8.50 14.73
CA ASN A 143 6.64 9.07 16.07
C ASN A 143 7.92 8.60 16.79
N LEU A 144 8.90 8.08 16.04
CA LEU A 144 10.24 7.81 16.56
C LEU A 144 11.16 9.00 16.25
N CYS A 145 11.63 9.65 17.31
CA CYS A 145 12.52 10.81 17.24
C CYS A 145 13.99 10.37 17.16
N THR A 146 14.36 9.69 16.09
CA THR A 146 15.73 9.24 15.81
C THR A 146 16.24 9.85 14.51
N GLY A 147 17.56 9.89 14.30
CA GLY A 147 18.13 10.21 12.98
C GLY A 147 17.88 9.11 11.95
N ALA A 148 18.28 9.31 10.69
CA ALA A 148 18.13 8.32 9.61
C ALA A 148 19.42 7.52 9.31
N ASP A 149 20.38 7.52 10.24
CA ASP A 149 21.66 6.83 10.07
C ASP A 149 21.58 5.31 10.33
N HIS A 150 22.68 4.60 10.03
CA HIS A 150 22.77 3.15 10.18
C HIS A 150 22.57 2.66 11.63
N GLU A 151 23.00 3.45 12.62
CA GLU A 151 22.84 3.08 14.02
C GLU A 151 21.38 3.27 14.47
N ALA A 152 20.69 4.29 13.94
CA ALA A 152 19.26 4.45 14.10
C ALA A 152 18.49 3.28 13.46
N CYS A 153 18.87 2.81 12.26
CA CYS A 153 18.27 1.61 11.65
C CYS A 153 18.38 0.39 12.58
N LYS A 154 19.58 0.10 13.11
CA LYS A 154 19.79 -1.00 14.05
C LYS A 154 19.00 -0.81 15.34
N PHE A 155 18.96 0.40 15.85
CA PHE A 155 18.24 0.75 17.07
C PHE A 155 16.73 0.47 16.93
N VAL A 156 16.12 0.96 15.85
CA VAL A 156 14.70 0.74 15.57
C VAL A 156 14.40 -0.73 15.33
N ALA A 157 15.24 -1.43 14.55
CA ALA A 157 15.10 -2.87 14.33
C ALA A 157 15.11 -3.64 15.66
N ARG A 158 16.09 -3.35 16.54
CA ARG A 158 16.19 -3.98 17.86
C ARG A 158 14.97 -3.75 18.73
N ILE A 159 14.43 -2.53 18.78
CA ILE A 159 13.21 -2.24 19.56
C ILE A 159 12.04 -3.11 19.08
N VAL A 160 11.88 -3.23 17.77
CA VAL A 160 10.82 -4.05 17.19
C VAL A 160 11.04 -5.53 17.49
N THR A 161 12.26 -6.04 17.30
CA THR A 161 12.63 -7.42 17.63
C THR A 161 12.38 -7.74 19.10
N ASP A 162 12.89 -6.91 20.02
CA ASP A 162 12.75 -7.11 21.47
C ASP A 162 11.27 -7.11 21.87
N LYS A 163 10.48 -6.17 21.32
CA LYS A 163 9.04 -6.10 21.59
C LYS A 163 8.32 -7.35 21.10
N LEU A 164 8.57 -7.79 19.87
CA LEU A 164 7.92 -8.97 19.30
C LEU A 164 8.34 -10.25 20.03
N LYS A 165 9.61 -10.39 20.41
CA LYS A 165 10.10 -11.53 21.21
C LYS A 165 9.49 -11.55 22.62
N SER A 166 9.30 -10.38 23.23
CA SER A 166 8.70 -10.28 24.57
C SER A 166 7.21 -10.65 24.61
N LEU A 167 6.52 -10.60 23.47
CA LEU A 167 5.12 -10.94 23.35
C LEU A 167 4.95 -12.40 23.03
N LYS A 168 4.53 -13.16 24.04
CA LYS A 168 4.32 -14.60 23.96
C LYS A 168 3.42 -14.96 22.77
N GLU A 169 2.34 -14.21 22.55
CA GLU A 169 1.39 -14.47 21.45
C GLU A 169 2.03 -14.33 20.07
N ALA A 170 2.92 -13.34 19.89
CA ALA A 170 3.57 -13.08 18.59
C ALA A 170 4.60 -14.17 18.27
N SER A 171 5.40 -14.57 19.27
CA SER A 171 6.39 -15.64 19.14
C SER A 171 5.73 -17.00 18.96
N GLU A 172 4.78 -17.37 19.83
CA GLU A 172 4.08 -18.65 19.77
C GLU A 172 3.32 -18.85 18.46
N PHE A 173 2.78 -17.78 17.87
CA PHE A 173 2.14 -17.85 16.57
C PHE A 173 3.13 -18.32 15.48
N LEU A 174 4.33 -17.73 15.42
CA LEU A 174 5.36 -18.14 14.47
C LEU A 174 5.82 -19.57 14.74
N ILE A 175 6.05 -19.93 16.01
CA ILE A 175 6.47 -21.28 16.42
C ILE A 175 5.45 -22.31 15.93
N LYS A 176 4.16 -22.08 16.21
CA LYS A 176 3.07 -22.98 15.83
C LYS A 176 2.96 -23.20 14.32
N HIS A 177 3.28 -22.18 13.53
CA HIS A 177 3.13 -22.19 12.08
C HIS A 177 4.47 -22.34 11.32
N SER A 178 5.55 -22.62 12.05
CA SER A 178 6.87 -22.93 11.49
C SER A 178 7.16 -24.44 11.58
N ALA A 179 7.73 -25.02 10.52
CA ALA A 179 8.00 -26.45 10.47
C ALA A 179 9.12 -26.88 11.44
N ALA A 180 10.10 -26.00 11.64
CA ALA A 180 11.23 -26.23 12.54
C ALA A 180 11.02 -25.64 13.96
N GLY A 181 9.81 -25.14 14.23
CA GLY A 181 9.41 -24.64 15.55
C GLY A 181 10.23 -23.44 16.02
N ASP A 182 10.64 -23.48 17.29
CA ASP A 182 11.23 -22.36 18.01
C ASP A 182 12.43 -21.70 17.31
N LYS A 183 13.38 -22.51 16.86
CA LYS A 183 14.61 -22.00 16.22
C LYS A 183 14.34 -21.22 14.94
N ASP A 184 13.33 -21.60 14.17
CA ASP A 184 12.97 -20.96 12.90
C ASP A 184 12.22 -19.64 13.15
N ALA A 185 11.33 -19.63 14.14
CA ALA A 185 10.65 -18.42 14.59
C ALA A 185 11.63 -17.38 15.14
N GLU A 186 12.56 -17.79 16.02
CA GLU A 186 13.58 -16.88 16.56
C GLU A 186 14.50 -16.34 15.47
N SER A 187 15.00 -17.22 14.60
CA SER A 187 15.87 -16.82 13.48
C SER A 187 15.16 -15.84 12.54
N ALA A 188 13.86 -16.01 12.29
CA ALA A 188 13.07 -15.08 11.48
C ALA A 188 12.95 -13.70 12.15
N LEU A 189 12.71 -13.63 13.46
CA LEU A 189 12.67 -12.37 14.21
C LEU A 189 14.04 -11.66 14.25
N ASP A 190 15.13 -12.41 14.21
CA ASP A 190 16.49 -11.86 14.12
C ASP A 190 16.81 -11.25 12.75
N THR A 191 15.98 -11.50 11.72
CA THR A 191 16.12 -10.87 10.40
C THR A 191 15.39 -9.54 10.25
N ILE A 192 14.78 -9.03 11.32
CA ILE A 192 14.07 -7.75 11.28
C ILE A 192 15.06 -6.64 10.91
N GLU A 193 14.71 -5.89 9.86
CA GLU A 193 15.46 -4.73 9.38
C GLU A 193 14.53 -3.51 9.39
N ALA A 194 15.08 -2.36 9.77
CA ALA A 194 14.38 -1.08 9.68
C ALA A 194 15.03 -0.22 8.60
N LYS A 195 14.21 0.46 7.79
CA LYS A 195 14.66 1.41 6.77
C LYS A 195 13.97 2.75 6.97
N PRO A 196 14.74 3.85 7.08
CA PRO A 196 14.18 5.19 7.17
C PRO A 196 13.55 5.57 5.83
N LEU A 197 12.46 6.32 5.90
CA LEU A 197 11.78 6.86 4.76
C LEU A 197 11.29 8.27 5.11
N GLU A 198 11.80 9.27 4.41
CA GLU A 198 11.27 10.63 4.51
C GLU A 198 10.02 10.75 3.64
N ILE A 199 8.91 11.17 4.24
CA ILE A 199 7.64 11.37 3.55
C ILE A 199 7.25 12.84 3.63
N ALA A 200 6.69 13.38 2.55
CA ALA A 200 6.14 14.73 2.56
C ALA A 200 4.79 14.75 3.29
N LEU A 201 4.63 15.70 4.20
CA LEU A 201 3.38 16.02 4.88
C LEU A 201 2.66 17.18 4.17
N PRO A 202 1.33 17.32 4.36
CA PRO A 202 0.61 18.52 3.97
C PRO A 202 1.28 19.78 4.55
N GLY A 203 1.46 20.82 3.72
CA GLY A 203 2.15 22.05 4.12
C GLY A 203 3.64 22.10 3.77
N GLY A 204 4.19 21.05 3.15
CA GLY A 204 5.57 21.04 2.66
C GLY A 204 6.61 20.63 3.71
N GLU A 205 6.17 20.26 4.90
CA GLU A 205 7.01 19.62 5.92
C GLU A 205 7.32 18.17 5.51
N SER A 206 8.38 17.60 6.10
CA SER A 206 8.74 16.20 5.93
C SER A 206 8.70 15.48 7.27
N ASP A 207 8.22 14.24 7.28
CA ASP A 207 8.24 13.34 8.43
C ASP A 207 9.17 12.16 8.16
N LEU A 208 9.88 11.72 9.19
CA LEU A 208 10.74 10.54 9.12
C LEU A 208 9.99 9.34 9.68
N VAL A 209 9.66 8.40 8.80
CA VAL A 209 9.01 7.14 9.15
C VAL A 209 9.93 5.95 8.92
N TRP A 210 9.59 4.81 9.51
CA TRP A 210 10.45 3.63 9.50
C TRP A 210 9.71 2.44 8.93
N ASN A 211 10.10 1.99 7.74
CA ASN A 211 9.62 0.72 7.22
C ASN A 211 10.34 -0.43 7.91
N ILE A 212 9.55 -1.35 8.43
CA ILE A 212 10.03 -2.55 9.10
C ILE A 212 9.83 -3.72 8.14
N TYR A 213 10.90 -4.43 7.86
CA TYR A 213 10.87 -5.66 7.08
C TYR A 213 11.42 -6.82 7.91
N PHE A 214 11.08 -8.04 7.50
CA PHE A 214 11.69 -9.25 8.03
C PHE A 214 11.70 -10.34 6.96
N THR A 215 12.38 -11.44 7.24
CA THR A 215 12.38 -12.63 6.40
C THR A 215 11.50 -13.69 7.08
N PRO A 216 10.32 -13.99 6.53
CA PRO A 216 9.41 -14.97 7.13
C PRO A 216 9.99 -16.38 7.12
N PRO A 217 9.63 -17.24 8.10
CA PRO A 217 9.95 -18.67 8.09
C PRO A 217 9.51 -19.32 6.77
N LYS A 218 10.33 -20.20 6.18
CA LYS A 218 10.03 -20.76 4.85
C LYS A 218 8.73 -21.55 4.76
N SER A 219 8.28 -22.11 5.88
CA SER A 219 7.08 -22.94 5.95
C SER A 219 5.81 -22.16 6.25
N ILE A 220 5.90 -20.88 6.64
CA ILE A 220 4.70 -20.09 6.94
C ILE A 220 3.98 -19.78 5.64
N ASP A 221 2.67 -20.03 5.60
CA ASP A 221 1.87 -19.63 4.44
C ASP A 221 1.54 -18.13 4.49
N PHE A 222 1.16 -17.61 3.33
CA PHE A 222 0.86 -16.20 3.14
C PHE A 222 -0.25 -15.69 4.08
N PHE A 223 -1.30 -16.47 4.33
CA PHE A 223 -2.43 -16.03 5.16
C PHE A 223 -2.06 -15.97 6.64
N ARG A 224 -1.31 -16.94 7.13
CA ARG A 224 -0.76 -16.92 8.50
C ARG A 224 0.19 -15.76 8.71
N LEU A 225 1.00 -15.45 7.70
CA LEU A 225 1.85 -14.28 7.72
C LEU A 225 1.03 -12.97 7.83
N LEU A 226 -0.07 -12.84 7.10
CA LEU A 226 -0.96 -11.68 7.22
C LEU A 226 -1.61 -11.58 8.62
N GLU A 227 -2.03 -12.69 9.21
CA GLU A 227 -2.57 -12.72 10.58
C GLU A 227 -1.54 -12.25 11.61
N TRP A 228 -0.29 -12.74 11.47
CA TRP A 228 0.82 -12.36 12.34
C TRP A 228 1.17 -10.88 12.20
N THR A 229 1.36 -10.38 10.98
CA THR A 229 1.68 -8.96 10.72
C THR A 229 0.54 -8.04 11.19
N SER A 230 -0.72 -8.44 11.04
CA SER A 230 -1.88 -7.72 11.60
C SER A 230 -1.81 -7.60 13.12
N SER A 231 -1.30 -8.63 13.81
CA SER A 231 -1.10 -8.60 15.26
C SER A 231 0.06 -7.67 15.63
N ALA A 232 1.17 -7.74 14.90
CA ALA A 232 2.33 -6.84 15.10
C ALA A 232 1.98 -5.36 14.90
N ARG A 233 1.05 -5.04 13.97
CA ARG A 233 0.57 -3.67 13.69
C ARG A 233 -0.35 -3.08 14.77
N LYS A 234 -0.83 -3.88 15.73
CA LYS A 234 -1.65 -3.39 16.85
C LYS A 234 -0.81 -2.95 18.05
N LEU A 235 0.50 -3.15 17.98
CA LEU A 235 1.42 -2.89 19.07
C LEU A 235 1.98 -1.46 19.00
N THR A 236 2.37 -0.96 20.17
CA THR A 236 3.23 0.22 20.30
C THR A 236 4.67 -0.21 20.61
N TYR A 237 5.62 0.56 20.12
CA TYR A 237 7.05 0.30 20.22
C TYR A 237 7.69 1.42 21.04
N ASP A 238 7.53 1.32 22.36
CA ASP A 238 7.94 2.35 23.30
C ASP A 238 9.46 2.43 23.44
N THR A 239 9.98 3.66 23.49
CA THR A 239 11.39 3.91 23.75
C THR A 239 11.52 4.91 24.89
N ALA A 240 12.55 4.75 25.74
CA ALA A 240 12.71 5.61 26.90
C ALA A 240 13.05 7.07 26.55
N ARG A 241 13.63 7.33 25.36
CA ARG A 241 14.19 8.64 24.99
C ARG A 241 13.88 9.12 23.57
N HIS A 242 13.28 8.28 22.73
CA HIS A 242 13.09 8.57 21.30
C HIS A 242 11.61 8.49 20.88
N GLY A 243 10.68 8.68 21.83
CA GLY A 243 9.25 8.59 21.58
C GLY A 243 8.71 7.16 21.55
N THR A 244 7.49 7.01 21.03
CA THR A 244 6.78 5.75 20.92
C THR A 244 6.46 5.48 19.46
N GLY A 245 7.04 4.41 18.92
CA GLY A 245 6.76 3.97 17.56
C GLY A 245 5.32 3.47 17.44
N VAL A 246 4.54 4.09 16.57
CA VAL A 246 3.16 3.69 16.28
C VAL A 246 3.07 3.22 14.83
N PRO A 247 2.50 2.04 14.54
CA PRO A 247 2.26 1.60 13.17
C PRO A 247 1.28 2.53 12.45
N ARG A 248 1.62 2.94 11.23
CA ARG A 248 0.71 3.64 10.33
C ARG A 248 -0.36 2.67 9.84
N VAL A 249 -1.62 2.94 10.18
CA VAL A 249 -2.78 2.11 9.83
C VAL A 249 -3.88 2.94 9.20
N GLY A 250 -4.88 2.29 8.59
CA GLY A 250 -6.05 2.98 8.06
C GLY A 250 -5.69 4.00 6.98
N ARG A 251 -5.97 5.29 7.23
CA ARG A 251 -5.67 6.41 6.31
C ARG A 251 -4.19 6.81 6.28
N ASP A 252 -3.44 6.46 7.31
CA ASP A 252 -2.02 6.81 7.41
C ASP A 252 -1.12 5.76 6.77
N GLN A 253 -1.61 4.53 6.58
CA GLN A 253 -0.86 3.46 5.93
C GLN A 253 -0.40 3.91 4.54
N LEU A 254 0.91 3.84 4.30
CA LEU A 254 1.48 4.10 2.99
C LEU A 254 0.90 3.14 1.96
N PHE A 255 0.57 3.68 0.80
CA PHE A 255 0.03 2.93 -0.32
C PHE A 255 0.42 3.62 -1.63
N CYS A 256 1.21 2.93 -2.44
CA CYS A 256 1.62 3.42 -3.74
C CYS A 256 0.52 3.14 -4.78
N ILE A 257 -0.02 4.18 -5.39
CA ILE A 257 -1.10 4.03 -6.38
C ILE A 257 -0.57 3.35 -7.65
N GLY A 258 0.71 3.58 -7.98
CA GLY A 258 1.37 3.04 -9.17
C GLY A 258 1.65 1.55 -9.09
N CYS A 259 2.38 1.10 -8.06
CA CYS A 259 2.79 -0.29 -7.90
C CYS A 259 2.00 -1.08 -6.84
N LYS A 260 1.00 -0.47 -6.20
CA LYS A 260 0.17 -1.03 -5.11
C LYS A 260 0.96 -1.62 -3.94
N GLY A 261 2.23 -1.21 -3.78
CA GLY A 261 3.07 -1.55 -2.63
C GLY A 261 2.69 -0.73 -1.40
N TYR A 262 2.92 -1.29 -0.21
CA TYR A 262 2.56 -0.69 1.08
C TYR A 262 3.73 -0.02 1.80
N ASP A 263 4.92 -0.11 1.23
CA ASP A 263 6.16 0.36 1.85
C ASP A 263 6.62 1.73 1.34
N HIS A 264 5.86 2.39 0.47
CA HIS A 264 6.21 3.75 0.03
C HIS A 264 4.98 4.51 -0.50
N PRO A 265 4.99 5.86 -0.42
CA PRO A 265 4.03 6.69 -1.13
C PRO A 265 4.34 6.71 -2.63
N THR A 266 3.35 7.07 -3.45
CA THR A 266 3.46 7.10 -4.92
C THR A 266 4.67 7.91 -5.42
N GLY A 267 4.98 9.04 -4.80
CA GLY A 267 6.12 9.90 -5.20
C GLY A 267 7.50 9.25 -5.04
N LEU A 268 7.60 8.20 -4.21
CA LEU A 268 8.83 7.45 -3.96
C LEU A 268 8.85 6.10 -4.69
N CYS A 269 7.89 5.86 -5.60
CA CYS A 269 7.86 4.63 -6.37
C CYS A 269 9.10 4.49 -7.26
N PRO A 270 9.80 3.34 -7.22
CA PRO A 270 11.00 3.12 -8.04
C PRO A 270 10.66 2.83 -9.50
N LEU A 271 9.47 2.30 -9.81
CA LEU A 271 9.13 1.84 -11.16
C LEU A 271 9.20 2.94 -12.23
N PRO A 272 8.65 4.15 -12.02
CA PRO A 272 8.73 5.18 -13.06
C PRO A 272 10.14 5.73 -13.29
N ARG A 273 11.10 5.38 -12.43
CA ARG A 273 12.53 5.74 -12.60
C ARG A 273 13.28 4.73 -13.47
N LEU A 274 12.65 3.61 -13.82
CA LEU A 274 13.27 2.60 -14.68
C LEU A 274 13.33 3.10 -16.12
N VAL A 275 14.50 2.93 -16.73
CA VAL A 275 14.73 3.29 -18.14
C VAL A 275 13.84 2.41 -19.02
N GLY A 276 13.08 3.02 -19.93
CA GLY A 276 12.16 2.31 -20.82
C GLY A 276 10.83 1.90 -20.17
N TRP A 277 10.50 2.43 -18.98
CA TRP A 277 9.22 2.17 -18.31
C TRP A 277 8.03 2.78 -19.07
N PHE A 278 7.02 1.97 -19.39
CA PHE A 278 5.79 2.42 -20.07
C PHE A 278 4.64 2.77 -19.11
N GLY A 279 4.81 2.55 -17.80
CA GLY A 279 3.81 2.94 -16.81
C GLY A 279 3.67 4.46 -16.66
N ALA A 280 2.78 4.91 -15.77
CA ALA A 280 2.60 6.33 -15.53
C ALA A 280 3.91 6.95 -15.01
N PRO A 281 4.35 8.10 -15.56
CA PRO A 281 5.52 8.81 -15.05
C PRO A 281 5.24 9.28 -13.61
N LEU A 282 6.29 9.57 -12.85
CA LEU A 282 6.12 10.35 -11.62
C LEU A 282 5.50 11.69 -12.03
N GLN A 283 4.35 12.02 -11.47
CA GLN A 283 3.84 13.38 -11.57
C GLN A 283 4.91 14.26 -10.92
N SER A 284 5.58 15.09 -11.72
CA SER A 284 6.42 16.14 -11.18
C SER A 284 5.50 17.01 -10.35
N VAL A 285 5.64 16.98 -9.03
CA VAL A 285 5.13 18.03 -8.16
C VAL A 285 5.94 19.28 -8.52
N SER A 286 5.53 19.96 -9.57
CA SER A 286 6.06 21.26 -9.94
C SER A 286 5.78 22.18 -8.76
N ALA A 287 6.81 22.83 -8.23
CA ALA A 287 6.74 23.74 -7.08
C ALA A 287 5.94 25.05 -7.36
N ASP A 288 5.18 25.10 -8.46
CA ASP A 288 4.54 26.29 -8.99
C ASP A 288 3.01 26.30 -8.88
N ASP A 289 2.38 25.35 -8.19
CA ASP A 289 0.94 25.45 -7.90
C ASP A 289 0.68 26.27 -6.62
N LYS A 290 1.05 27.55 -6.67
CA LYS A 290 0.65 28.58 -5.70
C LYS A 290 -0.68 29.25 -6.08
N THR A 291 -1.54 28.59 -6.85
CA THR A 291 -2.79 29.19 -7.38
C THR A 291 -4.08 28.63 -6.80
N LEU A 292 -4.02 27.94 -5.67
CA LEU A 292 -5.20 27.64 -4.83
C LEU A 292 -5.20 28.49 -3.55
N SER A 293 -5.13 29.80 -3.69
CA SER A 293 -5.47 30.75 -2.63
C SER A 293 -6.35 31.85 -3.20
N LYS A 294 -7.65 31.58 -3.38
CA LYS A 294 -8.72 32.59 -3.60
C LYS A 294 -10.16 32.05 -3.66
N ALA A 295 -10.45 30.91 -3.01
CA ALA A 295 -11.82 30.37 -2.98
C ALA A 295 -12.57 30.61 -1.65
N ASP A 296 -11.89 30.89 -0.54
CA ASP A 296 -12.55 30.93 0.79
C ASP A 296 -12.84 32.33 1.37
N GLU A 297 -12.64 33.43 0.63
CA GLU A 297 -12.94 34.80 1.11
C GLU A 297 -14.28 35.37 0.62
N ARG A 298 -15.25 34.54 0.19
CA ARG A 298 -16.54 35.04 -0.36
C ARG A 298 -17.80 34.66 0.40
N ASN A 299 -17.74 34.25 1.68
CA ASN A 299 -18.95 33.93 2.43
C ASN A 299 -19.28 34.82 3.64
N GLU A 300 -18.64 35.98 3.78
CA GLU A 300 -19.05 37.01 4.73
C GLU A 300 -19.44 38.29 3.99
N ARG A 301 -20.73 38.42 3.66
CA ARG A 301 -21.51 39.68 3.46
C ARG A 301 -22.67 39.44 2.50
N ASN A 302 -23.83 39.07 3.02
CA ASN A 302 -25.14 39.63 2.64
C ASN A 302 -26.27 38.78 3.19
N ASP A 303 -26.76 39.09 4.39
CA ASP A 303 -28.13 38.77 4.76
C ASP A 303 -28.77 40.01 5.37
N ASN A 304 -29.23 40.90 4.49
CA ASN A 304 -30.05 42.04 4.85
C ASN A 304 -31.04 42.38 3.74
N LYS A 305 -32.29 41.87 3.85
CA LYS A 305 -33.60 42.40 3.37
C LYS A 305 -34.52 41.24 2.94
N LYS A 306 -35.59 40.92 3.68
CA LYS A 306 -36.92 41.58 3.83
C LYS A 306 -38.00 41.02 2.88
N SER A 307 -39.02 40.36 3.46
CA SER A 307 -40.47 40.49 3.19
C SER A 307 -41.23 39.27 3.77
N LYS A 308 -42.47 39.28 4.29
CA LYS A 308 -43.46 40.26 4.79
C LYS A 308 -44.67 39.43 5.28
N GLY A 309 -45.33 39.84 6.37
CA GLY A 309 -46.72 39.44 6.75
C GLY A 309 -46.83 38.30 7.78
N GLY A 310 -47.57 38.37 8.88
CA GLY A 310 -48.47 39.37 9.45
C GLY A 310 -49.48 38.71 10.41
N LYS A 311 -49.90 39.45 11.45
CA LYS A 311 -50.97 39.17 12.47
C LYS A 311 -50.61 38.12 13.54
N GLY A 312 -50.73 38.33 14.85
CA GLY A 312 -51.29 39.41 15.67
C GLY A 312 -50.97 39.14 17.17
N PRO A 313 -51.42 40.01 18.09
CA PRO A 313 -50.92 40.07 19.47
C PRO A 313 -51.82 39.32 20.46
N ARG A 314 -51.27 38.85 21.58
CA ARG A 314 -51.88 38.90 22.94
C ARG A 314 -51.08 38.11 24.00
N THR A 315 -50.89 38.77 25.15
CA THR A 315 -50.97 38.26 26.54
C THR A 315 -50.12 37.04 26.92
N GLY A 316 -49.24 37.04 27.91
CA GLY A 316 -49.38 37.54 29.28
C GLY A 316 -48.97 36.42 30.25
N GLY A 317 -48.51 36.78 31.46
CA GLY A 317 -48.29 35.83 32.57
C GLY A 317 -46.87 35.22 32.58
N ASN A 318 -45.93 35.55 33.47
CA ASN A 318 -45.95 35.58 34.95
C ASN A 318 -46.12 34.19 35.59
N GLY A 319 -45.18 33.79 36.45
CA GLY A 319 -45.25 32.62 37.35
C GLY A 319 -43.98 31.77 37.37
N HIS A 320 -42.99 32.03 38.23
CA HIS A 320 -42.87 31.45 39.59
C HIS A 320 -43.22 29.96 39.69
N ARG A 321 -42.23 29.14 40.11
CA ARG A 321 -42.11 28.48 41.44
C ARG A 321 -41.29 27.20 41.29
N SER A 322 -40.24 27.07 42.11
CA SER A 322 -40.10 26.09 43.20
C SER A 322 -40.37 24.65 42.76
N GLY A 323 -39.43 23.73 42.86
CA GLY A 323 -38.82 23.31 44.11
C GLY A 323 -38.64 21.80 43.97
N ASN A 324 -37.48 21.29 44.35
CA ASN A 324 -37.23 20.78 45.69
C ASN A 324 -37.52 19.28 45.80
N ARG A 325 -36.58 18.63 46.49
CA ARG A 325 -36.60 17.31 47.12
C ARG A 325 -36.35 16.10 46.21
N ASN A 326 -35.17 15.48 46.30
CA ASN A 326 -34.64 14.70 47.43
C ASN A 326 -35.38 13.36 47.55
N SER A 327 -34.68 12.25 47.33
CA SER A 327 -34.31 11.34 48.42
C SER A 327 -34.10 9.88 47.97
N ARG A 328 -33.02 9.31 48.52
CA ARG A 328 -32.84 7.95 49.04
C ARG A 328 -32.82 6.77 48.05
N ARG A 329 -31.76 5.93 48.01
CA ARG A 329 -31.08 5.05 49.00
C ARG A 329 -31.60 3.60 48.91
N ARG A 330 -30.63 2.67 48.92
CA ARG A 330 -30.71 1.20 49.18
C ARG A 330 -31.15 0.35 47.99
N ASN A 331 -30.51 -0.77 47.65
CA ASN A 331 -29.48 -1.58 48.31
C ASN A 331 -28.27 -1.79 47.40
#